data_AF-A0AAX3P5E6-F1
#
_entry.id   AF-A0AAX3P5E6-F1
#
_cell.length_a   1.000
_cell.length_b   1.000
_cell.length_c   1.000
_cell.angle_alpha   90.00
_cell.angle_beta   90.00
_cell.angle_gamma   90.00
#
_symmetry.space_group_name_H-M   'P 1'
#
loop_
_entity.id
_entity.type
_entity.pdbx_description
1 polymer ?
#
loop_
_entity_poly.entity_id
_entity_poly.type
_entity_poly.pdbx_seq_one_letter_code
_entity_poly.pdbx_strand_id
1 'polypeptide(L)'
;MAGRIPQSFIDDLLVRTDIVELIDSRVRLKKAGKNYQACCPFHNEKSPSFTVSQEKQFYHCFGCGAHGNAIGFVMEYDGLEFPDAIEELASLHGMQVPREQTAGGMSSSQPAVSKDLFELMNQIARFYESNLKSAPQAVEYLKGRGLTGEVVKRFNIGYASADWDQVRRRFGASREHEQLLISGGMLITRDSGPGSYDRFRDRIMFPIRDKRGRVIGFGGRVLGEGTPKYLNSPETPIFHKGRELFGLYEVKQAHKDPRRILVVEGYMDVVALGQYDIDYAVAALGTATTSDHIHTLFRTTAEVVCCYDGDNAGREAAWRALDNALSHLQDGRELKFVFLPDGEDPDSLVRQIGKEGFEALLDQAQPFADFMFERLGRDAALSGEAGKFEVANKAAELIRRVPEGFTREGLITRLSSMMRWGENKQRIAELFARNSQPKAELNKPKAAKLTPLRRALALMVQYPAITAELPAMPELAGLRLQGIRFLLQLHQQILTQPGVTTGILLEHWRGTKEGEILAQLAMHDLFEEVKLDQEPDILGELQDTFVGFINLFLKQRIEELQAKVAQEGLSSEETQELMMLIREVQIEKRNESGA
;
A
#
# COMPACT_ATOMS: atom_id res chain seq x y z
N MET A 1 7.86 -6.70 13.32
CA MET A 1 8.46 -6.48 11.99
C MET A 1 9.34 -7.68 11.70
N ALA A 2 9.20 -8.30 10.52
CA ALA A 2 10.18 -9.30 10.09
C ALA A 2 11.58 -8.65 10.20
N GLY A 3 12.56 -9.39 10.73
CA GLY A 3 13.94 -8.89 10.80
C GLY A 3 14.33 -8.33 9.44
N ARG A 4 15.03 -7.18 9.42
CA ARG A 4 15.40 -6.50 8.18
C ARG A 4 16.11 -7.52 7.30
N ILE A 5 15.49 -7.88 6.18
CA ILE A 5 16.15 -8.69 5.17
C ILE A 5 17.31 -7.82 4.69
N PRO A 6 18.56 -8.30 4.78
CA PRO A 6 19.72 -7.48 4.42
C PRO A 6 19.54 -6.95 3.01
N GLN A 7 19.81 -5.66 2.82
CA GLN A 7 19.67 -5.03 1.50
C GLN A 7 20.54 -5.78 0.47
N SER A 8 21.73 -6.22 0.87
CA SER A 8 22.61 -7.03 0.03
C SER A 8 21.96 -8.34 -0.45
N PHE A 9 21.13 -8.99 0.37
CA PHE A 9 20.42 -10.20 -0.05
C PHE A 9 19.31 -9.87 -1.04
N ILE A 10 18.58 -8.77 -0.83
CA ILE A 10 17.55 -8.30 -1.76
C ILE A 10 18.19 -7.97 -3.12
N ASP A 11 19.32 -7.28 -3.10
CA ASP A 11 20.10 -6.94 -4.28
C ASP A 11 20.57 -8.22 -4.99
N ASP A 12 21.17 -9.17 -4.27
CA ASP A 12 21.61 -10.47 -4.82
C ASP A 12 20.45 -11.28 -5.43
N LEU A 13 19.27 -11.24 -4.79
CA LEU A 13 18.07 -11.92 -5.26
C LEU A 13 17.57 -11.30 -6.56
N LEU A 14 17.53 -9.97 -6.65
CA LEU A 14 17.18 -9.25 -7.87
C LEU A 14 18.19 -9.49 -8.99
N VAL A 15 19.49 -9.55 -8.70
CA VAL A 15 20.54 -9.88 -9.68
C VAL A 15 20.35 -11.28 -10.28
N ARG A 16 19.87 -12.24 -9.48
CA ARG A 16 19.65 -13.63 -9.93
C ARG A 16 18.32 -13.85 -10.63
N THR A 17 17.37 -12.94 -10.47
CA THR A 17 16.03 -13.07 -11.04
C THR A 17 15.96 -12.33 -12.37
N ASP A 18 15.87 -13.05 -13.49
CA ASP A 18 15.53 -12.43 -14.77
C ASP A 18 14.02 -12.10 -14.79
N ILE A 19 13.71 -10.80 -14.85
CA ILE A 19 12.33 -10.30 -14.81
C ILE A 19 11.51 -10.76 -16.02
N VAL A 20 12.11 -10.95 -17.19
CA VAL A 20 11.42 -11.42 -18.39
C VAL A 20 11.04 -12.87 -18.22
N GLU A 21 11.95 -13.72 -17.75
CA GLU A 21 11.66 -15.14 -17.50
C GLU A 21 10.59 -15.30 -16.40
N LEU A 22 10.73 -14.55 -15.32
CA LEU A 22 9.77 -14.53 -14.21
C LEU A 22 8.36 -14.15 -14.69
N ILE A 23 8.25 -13.07 -15.47
CA ILE A 23 6.96 -12.59 -15.95
C ILE A 23 6.41 -13.52 -17.03
N ASP A 24 7.22 -13.98 -17.98
CA ASP A 24 6.78 -14.85 -19.08
C ASP A 24 6.19 -16.17 -18.57
N SER A 25 6.66 -16.67 -17.42
CA SER A 25 6.09 -17.84 -16.74
C SER A 25 4.62 -17.66 -16.28
N ARG A 26 4.18 -16.40 -16.11
CA ARG A 26 2.84 -16.02 -15.60
C ARG A 26 1.99 -15.32 -16.66
N VAL A 27 2.61 -14.48 -17.49
CA VAL A 27 1.97 -13.67 -18.52
C VAL A 27 2.79 -13.80 -19.79
N ARG A 28 2.19 -14.38 -20.84
CA ARG A 28 2.89 -14.64 -22.09
C ARG A 28 3.38 -13.33 -22.75
N LEU A 29 4.68 -13.14 -22.78
CA LEU A 29 5.36 -11.98 -23.35
C LEU A 29 5.64 -12.20 -24.85
N LYS A 30 5.61 -11.11 -25.61
CA LYS A 30 6.05 -11.06 -27.02
C LYS A 30 7.19 -10.07 -27.17
N LYS A 31 8.24 -10.45 -27.89
CA LYS A 31 9.37 -9.55 -28.14
C LYS A 31 8.96 -8.40 -29.07
N ALA A 32 9.28 -7.17 -28.69
CA ALA A 32 8.98 -5.93 -29.40
C ALA A 32 10.21 -5.00 -29.35
N GLY A 33 11.05 -5.07 -30.39
CA GLY A 33 12.33 -4.35 -30.42
C GLY A 33 13.29 -4.86 -29.35
N LYS A 34 13.81 -3.93 -28.53
CA LYS A 34 14.69 -4.24 -27.38
C LYS A 34 13.94 -4.73 -26.13
N ASN A 35 12.62 -4.56 -26.08
CA ASN A 35 11.78 -4.90 -24.92
C ASN A 35 10.81 -6.05 -25.23
N TYR A 36 10.03 -6.44 -24.23
CA TYR A 36 8.95 -7.41 -24.33
C TYR A 36 7.61 -6.74 -23.99
N GLN A 37 6.52 -7.23 -24.58
CA GLN A 37 5.19 -6.65 -24.42
C GLN A 37 4.11 -7.72 -24.20
N ALA A 38 3.08 -7.35 -23.42
CA ALA A 38 1.85 -8.13 -23.23
C ALA A 38 0.67 -7.21 -22.91
N CYS A 39 -0.54 -7.78 -22.86
CA CYS A 39 -1.63 -7.12 -22.15
C CYS A 39 -1.32 -7.14 -20.65
N CYS A 40 -1.60 -6.04 -19.98
CA CYS A 40 -1.31 -5.88 -18.56
C CYS A 40 -2.11 -6.87 -17.71
N PRO A 41 -1.47 -7.57 -16.76
CA PRO A 41 -2.18 -8.44 -15.83
C PRO A 41 -2.91 -7.67 -14.71
N PHE A 42 -2.65 -6.37 -14.57
CA PHE A 42 -3.15 -5.54 -13.46
C PHE A 42 -4.39 -4.72 -13.81
N HIS A 43 -4.74 -4.64 -15.09
CA HIS A 43 -5.97 -4.00 -15.56
C HIS A 43 -6.43 -4.63 -16.87
N ASN A 44 -7.71 -4.49 -17.21
CA ASN A 44 -8.27 -5.14 -18.38
C ASN A 44 -8.09 -4.28 -19.64
N GLU A 45 -7.36 -4.77 -20.64
CA GLU A 45 -7.11 -4.08 -21.90
C GLU A 45 -7.09 -5.03 -23.12
N LYS A 46 -7.36 -4.49 -24.31
CA LYS A 46 -7.35 -5.25 -25.57
C LYS A 46 -6.05 -5.12 -26.36
N SER A 47 -5.33 -4.03 -26.17
CA SER A 47 -4.05 -3.74 -26.82
C SER A 47 -2.92 -3.88 -25.80
N PRO A 48 -1.78 -4.50 -26.15
CA PRO A 48 -0.64 -4.60 -25.24
C PRO A 48 -0.11 -3.22 -24.81
N SER A 49 -0.19 -2.89 -23.52
CA SER A 49 0.47 -1.70 -22.94
C SER A 49 1.50 -2.05 -21.86
N PHE A 50 1.58 -3.31 -21.45
CA PHE A 50 2.56 -3.80 -20.48
C PHE A 50 3.88 -4.10 -21.16
N THR A 51 4.92 -3.35 -20.80
CA THR A 51 6.27 -3.45 -21.36
C THR A 51 7.26 -3.90 -20.28
N VAL A 52 8.08 -4.89 -20.60
CA VAL A 52 9.15 -5.41 -19.73
C VAL A 52 10.49 -5.19 -20.41
N SER A 53 11.41 -4.54 -19.72
CA SER A 53 12.78 -4.32 -20.19
C SER A 53 13.72 -5.32 -19.53
N GLN A 54 14.35 -6.16 -20.34
CA GLN A 54 15.35 -7.12 -19.87
C GLN A 54 16.63 -6.42 -19.40
N GLU A 55 17.04 -5.36 -20.09
CA GLU A 55 18.24 -4.60 -19.72
C GLU A 55 18.03 -3.83 -18.41
N LYS A 56 16.90 -3.14 -18.25
CA LYS A 56 16.61 -2.37 -17.03
C LYS A 56 16.15 -3.25 -15.85
N GLN A 57 15.84 -4.53 -16.09
CA GLN A 57 15.23 -5.46 -15.12
C GLN A 57 13.99 -4.85 -14.44
N PHE A 58 13.09 -4.30 -15.26
CA PHE A 58 11.98 -3.46 -14.82
C PHE A 58 10.79 -3.54 -15.80
N TYR A 59 9.56 -3.45 -15.28
CA TYR A 59 8.33 -3.41 -16.07
C TYR A 59 7.54 -2.11 -15.87
N HIS A 60 6.77 -1.75 -16.88
CA HIS A 60 5.81 -0.65 -16.84
C HIS A 60 4.61 -0.89 -17.74
N CYS A 61 3.44 -0.53 -17.25
CA CYS A 61 2.19 -0.52 -17.99
C CYS A 61 1.83 0.89 -18.44
N PHE A 62 1.84 1.16 -19.74
CA PHE A 62 1.45 2.46 -20.28
C PHE A 62 -0.06 2.75 -20.20
N GLY A 63 -0.90 1.72 -19.99
CA GLY A 63 -2.34 1.88 -19.76
C GLY A 63 -2.70 2.35 -18.35
N CYS A 64 -2.34 1.57 -17.32
CA CYS A 64 -2.71 1.87 -15.92
C CYS A 64 -1.59 2.49 -15.06
N GLY A 65 -0.36 2.64 -15.58
CA GLY A 65 0.78 3.17 -14.83
C GLY A 65 1.44 2.20 -13.84
N ALA A 66 0.97 0.94 -13.76
CA ALA A 66 1.59 -0.08 -12.91
C ALA A 66 3.04 -0.33 -13.33
N HIS A 67 3.97 -0.35 -12.38
CA HIS A 67 5.40 -0.48 -12.65
C HIS A 67 6.14 -1.12 -11.48
N GLY A 68 7.33 -1.66 -11.74
CA GLY A 68 8.14 -2.30 -10.71
C GLY A 68 9.24 -3.21 -11.24
N ASN A 69 9.95 -3.85 -10.31
CA ASN A 69 10.92 -4.90 -10.58
C ASN A 69 10.31 -6.30 -10.32
N ALA A 70 11.15 -7.34 -10.34
CA ALA A 70 10.73 -8.72 -10.09
C ALA A 70 9.96 -8.92 -8.76
N ILE A 71 10.42 -8.30 -7.67
CA ILE A 71 9.75 -8.38 -6.36
C ILE A 71 8.39 -7.69 -6.42
N GLY A 72 8.35 -6.48 -6.98
CA GLY A 72 7.11 -5.73 -7.17
C GLY A 72 6.09 -6.51 -8.01
N PHE A 73 6.55 -7.18 -9.06
CA PHE A 73 5.70 -8.02 -9.89
C PHE A 73 5.10 -9.18 -9.10
N VAL A 74 5.90 -9.93 -8.35
CA VAL A 74 5.41 -11.07 -7.55
C VAL A 74 4.42 -10.61 -6.47
N MET A 75 4.71 -9.50 -5.79
CA MET A 75 3.78 -8.93 -4.82
C MET A 75 2.43 -8.60 -5.48
N GLU A 76 2.47 -7.90 -6.61
CA GLU A 76 1.26 -7.43 -7.27
C GLU A 76 0.52 -8.50 -8.08
N TYR A 77 1.21 -9.48 -8.63
CA TYR A 77 0.60 -10.54 -9.42
C TYR A 77 0.11 -11.69 -8.52
N ASP A 78 0.93 -12.14 -7.58
CA ASP A 78 0.61 -13.29 -6.70
C ASP A 78 -0.11 -12.85 -5.40
N GLY A 79 -0.22 -11.55 -5.13
CA GLY A 79 -0.88 -11.03 -3.92
C GLY A 79 -0.13 -11.29 -2.63
N LEU A 80 1.20 -11.36 -2.75
CA LEU A 80 2.13 -11.60 -1.66
C LEU A 80 2.58 -10.30 -1.00
N GLU A 81 2.76 -10.35 0.31
CA GLU A 81 3.44 -9.29 1.06
C GLU A 81 4.94 -9.33 0.78
N PHE A 82 5.66 -8.24 1.03
CA PHE A 82 7.09 -8.13 0.70
C PHE A 82 7.95 -9.30 1.20
N PRO A 83 7.87 -9.75 2.48
CA PRO A 83 8.67 -10.89 2.93
C PRO A 83 8.30 -12.21 2.22
N ASP A 84 7.01 -12.43 1.93
CA ASP A 84 6.56 -13.62 1.23
C ASP A 84 7.01 -13.61 -0.24
N ALA A 85 7.02 -12.44 -0.89
CA ALA A 85 7.55 -12.29 -2.25
C ALA A 85 9.07 -12.55 -2.32
N ILE A 86 9.82 -12.09 -1.31
CA ILE A 86 11.24 -12.41 -1.18
C ILE A 86 11.45 -13.90 -0.94
N GLU A 87 10.64 -14.55 -0.10
CA GLU A 87 10.71 -16.00 0.15
C GLU A 87 10.37 -16.81 -1.11
N GLU A 88 9.36 -16.41 -1.87
CA GLU A 88 8.95 -17.05 -3.13
C GLU A 88 10.09 -16.99 -4.16
N LEU A 89 10.63 -15.79 -4.41
CA LEU A 89 11.75 -15.60 -5.32
C LEU A 89 13.01 -16.34 -4.84
N ALA A 90 13.31 -16.30 -3.54
CA ALA A 90 14.45 -17.02 -2.99
C ALA A 90 14.30 -18.54 -3.19
N SER A 91 13.08 -19.08 -3.02
CA SER A 91 12.77 -20.49 -3.26
C SER A 91 13.00 -20.90 -4.72
N LEU A 92 12.63 -20.05 -5.69
CA LEU A 92 12.89 -20.30 -7.12
C LEU A 92 14.38 -20.46 -7.43
N HIS A 93 15.24 -19.76 -6.69
CA HIS A 93 16.69 -19.82 -6.83
C HIS A 93 17.39 -20.74 -5.81
N GLY A 94 16.64 -21.50 -5.02
CA GLY A 94 17.18 -22.38 -3.97
C GLY A 94 17.96 -21.63 -2.89
N MET A 95 17.66 -20.36 -2.66
CA MET A 95 18.33 -19.49 -1.69
C MET A 95 17.57 -19.50 -0.36
N GLN A 96 18.32 -19.52 0.74
CA GLN A 96 17.75 -19.26 2.06
C GLN A 96 17.85 -17.76 2.35
N VAL A 97 16.73 -17.13 2.71
CA VAL A 97 16.67 -15.71 3.05
C VAL A 97 17.43 -15.46 4.36
N PRO A 98 18.60 -14.76 4.33
CA PRO A 98 19.33 -14.36 5.52
C PRO A 98 18.49 -13.35 6.27
N ARG A 99 18.48 -13.48 7.59
CA ARG A 99 17.83 -12.51 8.47
C ARG A 99 18.93 -11.99 9.38
N GLU A 100 19.28 -10.71 9.21
CA GLU A 100 20.35 -10.07 9.97
C GLU A 100 20.09 -10.25 11.48
N GLN A 101 21.02 -10.91 12.17
CA GLN A 101 21.15 -10.76 13.61
C GLN A 101 21.97 -9.51 13.83
N THR A 102 21.35 -8.44 14.31
CA THR A 102 22.05 -7.19 14.64
C THR A 102 23.12 -7.45 15.69
N ALA A 103 24.38 -7.45 15.25
CA ALA A 103 25.54 -7.51 16.12
C ALA A 103 25.76 -6.12 16.76
N GLY A 104 25.36 -5.97 18.02
CA GLY A 104 25.73 -4.83 18.87
C GLY A 104 24.56 -4.12 19.54
N GLY A 105 24.26 -4.52 20.79
CA GLY A 105 23.54 -3.69 21.76
C GLY A 105 22.03 -3.90 21.87
N MET A 106 21.64 -4.79 22.79
CA MET A 106 20.31 -4.92 23.43
C MET A 106 19.08 -5.18 22.52
N SER A 107 18.76 -6.48 22.43
CA SER A 107 17.41 -7.05 22.26
C SER A 107 16.62 -6.66 21.00
N SER A 108 16.65 -7.53 19.98
CA SER A 108 15.48 -7.72 19.09
C SER A 108 15.41 -9.17 18.59
N SER A 109 14.80 -9.99 19.44
CA SER A 109 14.32 -11.34 19.16
C SER A 109 13.10 -11.30 18.22
N GLN A 110 13.24 -11.13 16.90
CA GLN A 110 12.05 -11.07 16.00
C GLN A 110 11.96 -12.08 14.83
N PRO A 111 13.02 -12.77 14.34
CA PRO A 111 12.83 -13.79 13.30
C PRO A 111 12.31 -15.14 13.83
N ALA A 112 12.90 -15.66 14.91
CA ALA A 112 12.45 -16.88 15.58
C ALA A 112 11.11 -16.66 16.27
N VAL A 113 11.00 -15.53 16.99
CA VAL A 113 9.79 -15.08 17.68
C VAL A 113 8.57 -15.01 16.77
N SER A 114 8.68 -14.62 15.49
CA SER A 114 7.51 -14.61 14.59
C SER A 114 7.03 -16.02 14.26
N LYS A 115 7.93 -16.96 13.91
CA LYS A 115 7.57 -18.36 13.62
C LYS A 115 7.04 -19.07 14.87
N ASP A 116 7.75 -18.92 15.98
CA ASP A 116 7.36 -19.49 17.27
C ASP A 116 6.02 -18.90 17.74
N LEU A 117 5.75 -17.61 17.45
CA LEU A 117 4.47 -16.98 17.77
C LEU A 117 3.33 -17.53 16.91
N PHE A 118 3.51 -17.73 15.60
CA PHE A 118 2.49 -18.37 14.77
C PHE A 118 2.16 -19.79 15.26
N GLU A 119 3.18 -20.58 15.61
CA GLU A 119 2.99 -21.94 16.16
C GLU A 119 2.25 -21.88 17.50
N LEU A 120 2.65 -20.97 18.39
CA LEU A 120 2.02 -20.76 19.68
C LEU A 120 0.56 -20.32 19.57
N MET A 121 0.25 -19.37 18.69
CA MET A 121 -1.12 -18.90 18.45
C MET A 121 -2.03 -20.02 17.91
N ASN A 122 -1.51 -20.87 17.02
CA ASN A 122 -2.22 -22.06 16.54
C ASN A 122 -2.46 -23.08 17.65
N GLN A 123 -1.48 -23.30 18.55
CA GLN A 123 -1.66 -24.19 19.71
C GLN A 123 -2.74 -23.65 20.67
N ILE A 124 -2.77 -22.34 20.90
CA ILE A 124 -3.80 -21.70 21.72
C ILE A 124 -5.18 -21.80 21.08
N ALA A 125 -5.30 -21.65 19.76
CA ALA A 125 -6.57 -21.83 19.05
C ALA A 125 -7.12 -23.25 19.25
N ARG A 126 -6.29 -24.27 19.04
CA ARG A 126 -6.67 -25.68 19.28
C ARG A 126 -7.05 -25.93 20.75
N PHE A 127 -6.39 -25.24 21.67
CA PHE A 127 -6.71 -25.33 23.08
C PHE A 127 -8.09 -24.73 23.39
N TYR A 128 -8.42 -23.56 22.87
CA TYR A 128 -9.76 -22.99 22.99
C TYR A 128 -10.84 -23.85 22.32
N GLU A 129 -10.57 -24.42 21.14
CA GLU A 129 -11.48 -25.39 20.50
C GLU A 129 -11.74 -26.61 21.39
N SER A 130 -10.70 -27.13 22.05
CA SER A 130 -10.83 -28.25 22.99
C SER A 130 -11.65 -27.86 24.22
N ASN A 131 -11.44 -26.66 24.77
CA ASN A 131 -12.19 -26.16 25.92
C ASN A 131 -13.69 -26.05 25.63
N LEU A 132 -14.07 -25.64 24.41
CA LEU A 132 -15.47 -25.50 24.01
C LEU A 132 -16.26 -26.81 24.18
N LYS A 133 -15.64 -27.96 23.86
CA LYS A 133 -16.28 -29.28 23.99
C LYS A 133 -16.66 -29.63 25.43
N SER A 134 -15.94 -29.05 26.40
CA SER A 134 -16.12 -29.29 27.83
C SER A 134 -16.86 -28.15 28.54
N ALA A 135 -17.44 -27.21 27.80
CA ALA A 135 -18.13 -26.04 28.33
C ALA A 135 -19.60 -25.99 27.87
N PRO A 136 -20.52 -26.72 28.55
CA PRO A 136 -21.93 -26.79 28.16
C PRO A 136 -22.59 -25.43 27.97
N GLN A 137 -22.30 -24.47 28.85
CA GLN A 137 -22.83 -23.11 28.77
C GLN A 137 -22.43 -22.37 27.49
N ALA A 138 -21.19 -22.59 27.01
CA ALA A 138 -20.70 -21.99 25.77
C ALA A 138 -21.31 -22.65 24.54
N VAL A 139 -21.53 -23.97 24.60
CA VAL A 139 -22.21 -24.73 23.54
C VAL A 139 -23.68 -24.34 23.45
N GLU A 140 -24.38 -24.25 24.58
CA GLU A 140 -25.79 -23.81 24.63
C GLU A 140 -25.96 -22.39 24.09
N TYR A 141 -25.03 -21.50 24.40
CA TYR A 141 -25.01 -20.15 23.83
C TYR A 141 -24.92 -20.16 22.30
N LEU A 142 -23.97 -20.92 21.72
CA LEU A 142 -23.81 -21.02 20.26
C LEU A 142 -25.05 -21.67 19.61
N LYS A 143 -25.66 -22.66 20.26
CA LYS A 143 -26.92 -23.27 19.81
C LYS A 143 -28.10 -22.29 19.89
N GLY A 144 -28.19 -21.48 20.94
CA GLY A 144 -29.16 -20.39 21.05
C GLY A 144 -28.97 -19.33 19.95
N ARG A 145 -27.76 -19.24 19.38
CA ARG A 145 -27.44 -18.48 18.18
C ARG A 145 -27.67 -19.25 16.87
N GLY A 146 -28.28 -20.43 16.90
CA GLY A 146 -28.58 -21.21 15.70
C GLY A 146 -27.35 -21.77 14.98
N LEU A 147 -26.16 -21.74 15.61
CA LEU A 147 -24.92 -22.18 14.99
C LEU A 147 -24.74 -23.70 15.16
N THR A 148 -24.56 -24.40 14.05
CA THR A 148 -24.28 -25.83 14.02
C THR A 148 -22.83 -26.14 14.41
N GLY A 149 -22.56 -27.38 14.81
CA GLY A 149 -21.19 -27.83 15.06
C GLY A 149 -20.28 -27.75 13.83
N GLU A 150 -20.85 -27.80 12.62
CA GLU A 150 -20.12 -27.69 11.36
C GLU A 150 -19.58 -26.27 11.14
N VAL A 151 -20.43 -25.24 11.26
CA VAL A 151 -19.99 -23.84 11.12
C VAL A 151 -19.02 -23.46 12.25
N VAL A 152 -19.26 -23.93 13.47
CA VAL A 152 -18.36 -23.74 14.61
C VAL A 152 -16.97 -24.32 14.32
N LYS A 153 -16.91 -25.52 13.72
CA LYS A 153 -15.65 -26.16 13.32
C LYS A 153 -15.00 -25.45 12.14
N ARG A 154 -15.77 -25.01 11.12
CA ARG A 154 -15.27 -24.28 9.93
C ARG A 154 -14.50 -23.02 10.32
N PHE A 155 -15.00 -22.28 11.30
CA PHE A 155 -14.39 -21.05 11.82
C PHE A 155 -13.44 -21.27 13.00
N ASN A 156 -13.14 -22.54 13.37
CA ASN A 156 -12.28 -22.88 14.51
C ASN A 156 -12.72 -22.18 15.83
N ILE A 157 -14.03 -22.03 16.04
CA ILE A 157 -14.56 -21.34 17.21
C ILE A 157 -14.24 -22.15 18.47
N GLY A 158 -13.78 -21.45 19.50
CA GLY A 158 -13.38 -22.03 20.78
C GLY A 158 -13.98 -21.31 21.99
N TYR A 159 -13.50 -21.66 23.18
CA TYR A 159 -13.90 -21.03 24.44
C TYR A 159 -12.69 -20.79 25.36
N ALA A 160 -12.58 -19.58 25.89
CA ALA A 160 -11.67 -19.24 26.97
C ALA A 160 -12.43 -19.33 28.30
N SER A 161 -11.93 -20.11 29.26
CA SER A 161 -12.58 -20.27 30.58
C SER A 161 -12.54 -18.97 31.39
N ALA A 162 -13.28 -18.94 32.50
CA ALA A 162 -13.27 -17.82 33.44
C ALA A 162 -11.98 -17.71 34.28
N ASP A 163 -11.06 -18.68 34.16
CA ASP A 163 -9.79 -18.67 34.88
C ASP A 163 -8.91 -17.49 34.46
N TRP A 164 -8.10 -16.99 35.40
CA TRP A 164 -7.25 -15.82 35.15
C TRP A 164 -5.93 -16.13 34.45
N ASP A 165 -5.51 -17.39 34.40
CA ASP A 165 -4.15 -17.77 33.99
C ASP A 165 -4.07 -19.14 33.30
N GLN A 166 -5.11 -19.55 32.58
CA GLN A 166 -5.16 -20.83 31.88
C GLN A 166 -4.11 -20.90 30.75
N VAL A 167 -4.05 -19.88 29.90
CA VAL A 167 -3.06 -19.74 28.83
C VAL A 167 -1.68 -19.56 29.44
N ARG A 168 -1.54 -18.69 30.45
CA ARG A 168 -0.26 -18.49 31.14
C ARG A 168 0.31 -19.80 31.71
N ARG A 169 -0.50 -20.58 32.45
CA ARG A 169 -0.05 -21.85 33.04
C ARG A 169 0.27 -22.91 31.99
N ARG A 170 -0.49 -22.94 30.89
CA ARG A 170 -0.33 -23.99 29.87
C ARG A 170 0.82 -23.72 28.90
N PHE A 171 1.02 -22.46 28.54
CA PHE A 171 1.93 -22.06 27.46
C PHE A 171 3.06 -21.13 27.91
N GLY A 172 2.95 -20.48 29.08
CA GLY A 172 3.96 -19.58 29.63
C GLY A 172 4.98 -20.26 30.54
N ALA A 173 5.42 -21.48 30.21
CA ALA A 173 6.27 -22.30 31.07
C ALA A 173 7.69 -21.72 31.27
N SER A 174 8.15 -20.86 30.37
CA SER A 174 9.41 -20.12 30.49
C SER A 174 9.15 -18.62 30.34
N ARG A 175 10.07 -17.80 30.88
CA ARG A 175 10.01 -16.34 30.76
C ARG A 175 9.97 -15.86 29.30
N GLU A 176 10.63 -16.59 28.41
CA GLU A 176 10.61 -16.33 26.96
C GLU A 176 9.22 -16.57 26.35
N HIS A 177 8.58 -17.70 26.66
CA HIS A 177 7.21 -17.97 26.20
C HIS A 177 6.20 -16.99 26.81
N GLU A 178 6.35 -16.62 28.09
CA GLU A 178 5.48 -15.62 28.71
C GLU A 178 5.60 -14.26 27.99
N GLN A 179 6.82 -13.83 27.64
CA GLN A 179 7.05 -12.62 26.85
C GLN A 179 6.48 -12.73 25.43
N LEU A 180 6.55 -13.91 24.82
CA LEU A 180 5.96 -14.20 23.51
C LEU A 180 4.43 -14.11 23.54
N LEU A 181 3.80 -14.61 24.60
CA LEU A 181 2.36 -14.49 24.80
C LEU A 181 1.93 -13.04 25.05
N ILE A 182 2.74 -12.25 25.75
CA ILE A 182 2.49 -10.81 25.93
C ILE A 182 2.60 -10.08 24.57
N SER A 183 3.64 -10.36 23.77
CA SER A 183 3.81 -9.71 22.46
C SER A 183 2.75 -10.14 21.43
N GLY A 184 2.26 -11.38 21.53
CA GLY A 184 1.10 -11.90 20.81
C GLY A 184 -0.25 -11.39 21.32
N GLY A 185 -0.24 -10.59 22.38
CA GLY A 185 -1.44 -10.01 22.98
C GLY A 185 -2.30 -10.98 23.77
N MET A 186 -1.83 -12.20 24.05
CA MET A 186 -2.58 -13.23 24.78
C MET A 186 -2.52 -13.05 26.30
N LEU A 187 -1.47 -12.39 26.81
CA LEU A 187 -1.34 -12.03 28.22
C LEU A 187 -1.30 -10.51 28.43
N ILE A 188 -1.70 -10.08 29.63
CA ILE A 188 -1.58 -8.71 30.13
C ILE A 188 -0.63 -8.73 31.32
N THR A 189 0.39 -7.87 31.29
CA THR A 189 1.28 -7.63 32.44
C THR A 189 0.52 -6.92 33.55
N ARG A 190 0.72 -7.32 34.81
CA ARG A 190 0.10 -6.61 35.94
C ARG A 190 0.71 -5.22 36.13
N ASP A 191 -0.13 -4.23 36.37
CA ASP A 191 0.31 -2.85 36.65
C ASP A 191 1.02 -2.73 38.01
N SER A 192 0.70 -3.63 38.96
CA SER A 192 1.26 -3.63 40.32
C SER A 192 1.67 -5.04 40.72
N GLY A 193 2.98 -5.28 40.80
CA GLY A 193 3.59 -6.55 41.20
C GLY A 193 4.05 -7.44 40.03
N PRO A 194 4.80 -8.51 40.31
CA PRO A 194 5.30 -9.41 39.28
C PRO A 194 4.19 -10.29 38.69
N GLY A 195 4.31 -10.59 37.40
CA GLY A 195 3.51 -11.58 36.69
C GLY A 195 2.53 -11.00 35.66
N SER A 196 1.87 -11.91 34.96
CA SER A 196 0.90 -11.63 33.91
C SER A 196 -0.39 -12.44 34.13
N TYR A 197 -1.44 -12.15 33.37
CA TYR A 197 -2.69 -12.89 33.37
C TYR A 197 -3.31 -12.93 31.96
N ASP A 198 -4.21 -13.88 31.72
CA ASP A 198 -4.84 -14.11 30.42
C ASP A 198 -5.66 -12.90 29.99
N ARG A 199 -5.48 -12.42 28.75
CA ARG A 199 -6.30 -11.32 28.21
C ARG A 199 -7.76 -11.75 28.06
N PHE A 200 -7.99 -12.92 27.50
CA PHE A 200 -9.31 -13.45 27.20
C PHE A 200 -9.77 -14.38 28.31
N ARG A 201 -10.92 -14.07 28.90
CA ARG A 201 -11.51 -14.82 30.01
C ARG A 201 -13.03 -14.83 29.84
N ASP A 202 -13.62 -16.00 30.06
CA ASP A 202 -15.05 -16.27 29.93
C ASP A 202 -15.66 -15.78 28.60
N ARG A 203 -15.06 -16.20 27.49
CA ARG A 203 -15.41 -15.72 26.15
C ARG A 203 -15.47 -16.83 25.12
N ILE A 204 -16.47 -16.76 24.22
CA ILE A 204 -16.42 -17.43 22.92
C ILE A 204 -15.29 -16.82 22.12
N MET A 205 -14.41 -17.67 21.59
CA MET A 205 -13.20 -17.28 20.89
C MET A 205 -13.35 -17.48 19.39
N PHE A 206 -13.07 -16.43 18.63
CA PHE A 206 -13.08 -16.38 17.17
C PHE A 206 -11.63 -16.19 16.71
N PRO A 207 -10.92 -17.24 16.27
CA PRO A 207 -9.56 -17.08 15.76
C PRO A 207 -9.59 -16.27 14.46
N ILE A 208 -8.68 -15.29 14.37
CA ILE A 208 -8.48 -14.47 13.18
C ILE A 208 -7.32 -15.08 12.40
N ARG A 209 -7.55 -15.40 11.13
CA ARG A 209 -6.60 -16.08 10.26
C ARG A 209 -6.10 -15.17 9.15
N ASP A 210 -4.82 -15.26 8.86
CA ASP A 210 -4.25 -14.61 7.66
C ASP A 210 -4.64 -15.35 6.37
N LYS A 211 -4.20 -14.82 5.23
CA LYS A 211 -4.43 -15.41 3.90
C LYS A 211 -3.93 -16.87 3.78
N ARG A 212 -2.98 -17.31 4.62
CA ARG A 212 -2.40 -18.67 4.64
C ARG A 212 -3.10 -19.58 5.65
N GLY A 213 -4.10 -19.09 6.37
CA GLY A 213 -4.84 -19.84 7.40
C GLY A 213 -4.15 -19.91 8.76
N ARG A 214 -3.05 -19.16 8.97
CA ARG A 214 -2.35 -19.11 10.27
C ARG A 214 -3.12 -18.22 11.23
N VAL A 215 -3.27 -18.65 12.49
CA VAL A 215 -3.92 -17.82 13.52
C VAL A 215 -2.98 -16.69 13.93
N ILE A 216 -3.44 -15.46 13.73
CA ILE A 216 -2.68 -14.23 14.00
C ILE A 216 -3.24 -13.42 15.17
N GLY A 217 -4.51 -13.64 15.51
CA GLY A 217 -5.17 -12.94 16.61
C GLY A 217 -6.48 -13.61 16.97
N PHE A 218 -7.20 -13.03 17.93
CA PHE A 218 -8.50 -13.52 18.33
C PHE A 218 -9.50 -12.36 18.54
N GLY A 219 -10.73 -12.60 18.14
CA GLY A 219 -11.92 -11.94 18.69
C GLY A 219 -12.47 -12.76 19.85
N GLY A 220 -13.00 -12.10 20.87
CA GLY A 220 -13.55 -12.74 22.06
C GLY A 220 -14.87 -12.11 22.49
N ARG A 221 -15.93 -12.91 22.57
CA ARG A 221 -17.27 -12.44 22.95
C ARG A 221 -17.70 -13.01 24.30
N VAL A 222 -18.17 -12.15 25.21
CA VAL A 222 -18.70 -12.60 26.51
C VAL A 222 -19.97 -13.43 26.36
N LEU A 223 -20.16 -14.38 27.28
CA LEU A 223 -21.40 -15.16 27.36
C LEU A 223 -22.53 -14.39 28.06
N GLY A 224 -22.21 -13.58 29.08
CA GLY A 224 -23.16 -12.83 29.92
C GLY A 224 -22.81 -11.34 30.05
N GLU A 225 -22.96 -10.78 31.26
CA GLU A 225 -22.86 -9.34 31.58
C GLU A 225 -21.44 -8.74 31.57
N GLY A 226 -20.45 -9.44 31.00
CA GLY A 226 -19.06 -8.97 30.99
C GLY A 226 -18.84 -7.80 30.01
N THR A 227 -17.98 -6.84 30.37
CA THR A 227 -17.59 -5.74 29.49
C THR A 227 -16.10 -5.80 29.12
N PRO A 228 -15.71 -5.39 27.90
CA PRO A 228 -16.58 -5.09 26.75
C PRO A 228 -17.21 -6.36 26.16
N LYS A 229 -18.37 -6.21 25.49
CA LYS A 229 -19.12 -7.33 24.85
C LYS A 229 -18.25 -8.11 23.88
N TYR A 230 -17.48 -7.38 23.06
CA TYR A 230 -16.45 -7.92 22.16
C TYR A 230 -15.09 -7.37 22.55
N LEU A 231 -14.07 -8.22 22.48
CA LEU A 231 -12.68 -7.87 22.73
C LEU A 231 -11.83 -8.45 21.60
N ASN A 232 -11.02 -7.63 20.96
CA ASN A 232 -10.06 -8.08 19.96
C ASN A 232 -8.66 -8.13 20.57
N SER A 233 -7.81 -9.00 20.04
CA SER A 233 -6.36 -8.90 20.25
C SER A 233 -5.89 -7.46 19.94
N PRO A 234 -4.88 -6.94 20.67
CA PRO A 234 -4.25 -5.67 20.31
C PRO A 234 -3.49 -5.79 18.97
N GLU A 235 -2.97 -4.69 18.45
CA GLU A 235 -1.96 -4.75 17.38
C GLU A 235 -0.76 -5.58 17.86
N THR A 236 -0.24 -6.48 17.02
CA THR A 236 0.91 -7.34 17.34
C THR A 236 1.88 -7.39 16.16
N PRO A 237 3.08 -7.97 16.32
CA PRO A 237 4.00 -8.16 15.21
C PRO A 237 3.48 -9.01 14.04
N ILE A 238 2.41 -9.79 14.25
CA ILE A 238 1.79 -10.66 13.24
C ILE A 238 0.32 -10.31 12.94
N PHE A 239 -0.24 -9.29 13.58
CA PHE A 239 -1.65 -8.93 13.46
C PHE A 239 -1.86 -7.43 13.38
N HIS A 240 -2.39 -6.99 12.24
CA HIS A 240 -2.71 -5.61 11.94
C HIS A 240 -4.19 -5.45 11.58
N LYS A 241 -4.99 -4.84 12.46
CA LYS A 241 -6.45 -4.74 12.27
C LYS A 241 -6.81 -4.01 10.98
N GLY A 242 -6.02 -3.00 10.63
CA GLY A 242 -6.24 -2.19 9.43
C GLY A 242 -5.95 -2.91 8.12
N ARG A 243 -5.38 -4.12 8.14
CA ARG A 243 -5.01 -4.89 6.93
C ARG A 243 -5.72 -6.24 6.85
N GLU A 244 -6.12 -6.78 7.99
CA GLU A 244 -6.75 -8.10 8.09
C GLU A 244 -8.28 -8.02 8.14
N LEU A 245 -8.94 -9.01 7.53
CA LEU A 245 -10.39 -9.16 7.48
C LEU A 245 -10.77 -10.55 8.01
N PHE A 246 -11.62 -10.61 9.04
CA PHE A 246 -12.16 -11.88 9.51
C PHE A 246 -13.03 -12.51 8.42
N GLY A 247 -12.91 -13.83 8.21
CA GLY A 247 -13.67 -14.55 7.19
C GLY A 247 -12.97 -14.64 5.83
N LEU A 248 -11.98 -13.79 5.53
CA LEU A 248 -11.38 -13.73 4.19
C LEU A 248 -10.67 -15.03 3.79
N TYR A 249 -10.00 -15.69 4.74
CA TYR A 249 -9.41 -17.01 4.51
C TYR A 249 -10.48 -18.02 4.13
N GLU A 250 -11.58 -18.05 4.87
CA GLU A 250 -12.70 -18.96 4.68
C GLU A 250 -13.42 -18.73 3.34
N VAL A 251 -13.55 -17.47 2.92
CA VAL A 251 -14.04 -17.12 1.57
C VAL A 251 -13.12 -17.71 0.50
N LYS A 252 -11.81 -17.51 0.62
CA LYS A 252 -10.83 -18.01 -0.37
C LYS A 252 -10.74 -19.53 -0.42
N GLN A 253 -11.00 -20.21 0.70
CA GLN A 253 -11.08 -21.67 0.73
C GLN A 253 -12.35 -22.20 0.05
N ALA A 254 -13.46 -21.46 0.12
CA ALA A 254 -14.72 -21.84 -0.52
C ALA A 254 -14.76 -21.46 -2.01
N HIS A 255 -14.21 -20.30 -2.35
CA HIS A 255 -14.30 -19.68 -3.67
C HIS A 255 -12.92 -19.26 -4.17
N LYS A 256 -12.48 -19.85 -5.29
CA LYS A 256 -11.23 -19.45 -5.96
C LYS A 256 -11.34 -18.05 -6.59
N ASP A 257 -12.50 -17.74 -7.16
CA ASP A 257 -12.81 -16.46 -7.80
C ASP A 257 -14.23 -16.05 -7.39
N PRO A 258 -14.40 -15.48 -6.16
CA PRO A 258 -15.72 -15.13 -5.65
C PRO A 258 -16.32 -14.01 -6.50
N ARG A 259 -17.55 -14.24 -6.99
CA ARG A 259 -18.29 -13.24 -7.79
C ARG A 259 -18.45 -11.91 -7.05
N ARG A 260 -18.71 -11.97 -5.74
CA ARG A 260 -18.78 -10.82 -4.84
C ARG A 260 -18.24 -11.18 -3.45
N ILE A 261 -17.84 -10.17 -2.70
CA ILE A 261 -17.56 -10.28 -1.26
C ILE A 261 -18.45 -9.30 -0.50
N LEU A 262 -19.06 -9.77 0.59
CA LEU A 262 -19.93 -9.01 1.47
C LEU A 262 -19.15 -8.55 2.71
N VAL A 263 -19.06 -7.25 2.95
CA VAL A 263 -18.46 -6.68 4.16
C VAL A 263 -19.56 -6.41 5.19
N VAL A 264 -19.44 -7.00 6.37
CA VAL A 264 -20.33 -6.81 7.53
C VAL A 264 -19.55 -6.29 8.74
N GLU A 265 -20.24 -5.92 9.82
CA GLU A 265 -19.61 -5.26 10.96
C GLU A 265 -18.87 -6.21 11.92
N GLY A 266 -19.39 -7.43 12.13
CA GLY A 266 -18.90 -8.31 13.19
C GLY A 266 -18.63 -9.76 12.77
N TYR A 267 -17.84 -10.46 13.59
CA TYR A 267 -17.55 -11.89 13.40
C TYR A 267 -18.81 -12.75 13.48
N MET A 268 -19.74 -12.37 14.37
CA MET A 268 -21.00 -13.08 14.51
C MET A 268 -21.83 -13.01 13.22
N ASP A 269 -21.81 -11.87 12.52
CA ASP A 269 -22.52 -11.70 11.25
C ASP A 269 -21.92 -12.62 10.20
N VAL A 270 -20.58 -12.64 10.07
CA VAL A 270 -19.87 -13.54 9.14
C VAL A 270 -20.20 -15.01 9.43
N VAL A 271 -20.15 -15.42 10.70
CA VAL A 271 -20.40 -16.82 11.10
C VAL A 271 -21.87 -17.18 10.92
N ALA A 272 -22.79 -16.27 11.24
CA ALA A 272 -24.22 -16.47 11.05
C ALA A 272 -24.58 -16.59 9.58
N LEU A 273 -24.08 -15.70 8.72
CA LEU A 273 -24.24 -15.80 7.27
C LEU A 273 -23.66 -17.11 6.72
N GLY A 274 -22.49 -17.52 7.21
CA GLY A 274 -21.89 -18.81 6.87
C GLY A 274 -22.73 -20.03 7.27
N GLN A 275 -23.58 -19.93 8.30
CA GLN A 275 -24.55 -20.99 8.67
C GLN A 275 -25.67 -21.13 7.63
N TYR A 276 -25.95 -20.09 6.86
CA TYR A 276 -26.94 -20.07 5.77
C TYR A 276 -26.28 -20.18 4.40
N ASP A 277 -25.06 -20.72 4.32
CA ASP A 277 -24.29 -20.87 3.08
C ASP A 277 -24.09 -19.55 2.31
N ILE A 278 -24.07 -18.43 3.03
CA ILE A 278 -23.60 -17.12 2.54
C ILE A 278 -22.15 -17.01 3.01
N ASP A 279 -21.27 -17.69 2.28
CA ASP A 279 -19.89 -17.93 2.70
C ASP A 279 -18.86 -17.06 1.96
N TYR A 280 -19.33 -15.91 1.49
CA TYR A 280 -18.53 -14.82 0.92
C TYR A 280 -18.57 -13.55 1.79
N ALA A 281 -18.92 -13.69 3.08
CA ALA A 281 -18.95 -12.60 4.05
C ALA A 281 -17.61 -12.42 4.78
N VAL A 282 -17.23 -11.17 5.05
CA VAL A 282 -16.04 -10.78 5.82
C VAL A 282 -16.34 -9.61 6.75
N ALA A 283 -15.54 -9.42 7.79
CA ALA A 283 -15.70 -8.31 8.73
C ALA A 283 -14.39 -7.59 9.06
N ALA A 284 -14.45 -6.27 9.21
CA ALA A 284 -13.37 -5.47 9.77
C ALA A 284 -13.27 -5.68 11.30
N LEU A 285 -12.07 -5.53 11.84
CA LEU A 285 -11.73 -6.04 13.18
C LEU A 285 -11.85 -4.96 14.27
N GLY A 286 -13.05 -4.39 14.42
CA GLY A 286 -13.32 -3.32 15.39
C GLY A 286 -12.77 -1.95 14.96
N THR A 287 -12.64 -1.73 13.65
CA THR A 287 -12.25 -0.48 13.01
C THR A 287 -13.16 -0.23 11.80
N ALA A 288 -13.23 1.01 11.32
CA ALA A 288 -13.83 1.27 10.01
C ALA A 288 -13.04 0.52 8.91
N THR A 289 -13.72 0.16 7.82
CA THR A 289 -13.08 -0.46 6.64
C THR A 289 -12.02 0.48 6.08
N THR A 290 -10.77 0.03 6.00
CA THR A 290 -9.62 0.85 5.59
C THR A 290 -9.37 0.78 4.08
N SER A 291 -8.49 1.66 3.58
CA SER A 291 -8.01 1.59 2.19
C SER A 291 -7.30 0.25 1.89
N ASP A 292 -6.52 -0.28 2.84
CA ASP A 292 -5.85 -1.59 2.70
C ASP A 292 -6.85 -2.76 2.62
N HIS A 293 -7.95 -2.69 3.39
CA HIS A 293 -9.05 -3.64 3.29
C HIS A 293 -9.69 -3.60 1.90
N ILE A 294 -10.04 -2.40 1.42
CA ILE A 294 -10.63 -2.24 0.09
C ILE A 294 -9.70 -2.76 -1.01
N HIS A 295 -8.41 -2.43 -0.92
CA HIS A 295 -7.41 -2.95 -1.84
C HIS A 295 -7.39 -4.49 -1.85
N THR A 296 -7.33 -5.10 -0.66
CA THR A 296 -7.32 -6.56 -0.51
C THR A 296 -8.59 -7.22 -1.06
N LEU A 297 -9.75 -6.59 -0.84
CA LEU A 297 -11.03 -7.05 -1.36
C LEU A 297 -11.06 -7.02 -2.90
N PHE A 298 -10.66 -5.91 -3.50
CA PHE A 298 -10.66 -5.76 -4.96
C PHE A 298 -9.57 -6.55 -5.69
N ARG A 299 -8.57 -7.06 -4.95
CA ARG A 299 -7.66 -8.11 -5.47
C ARG A 299 -8.30 -9.49 -5.48
N THR A 300 -9.37 -9.69 -4.71
CA THR A 300 -10.02 -10.99 -4.53
C THR A 300 -11.31 -11.09 -5.34
N THR A 301 -12.01 -9.98 -5.59
CA THR A 301 -13.26 -9.94 -6.35
C THR A 301 -13.41 -8.61 -7.11
N ALA A 302 -14.20 -8.62 -8.17
CA ALA A 302 -14.59 -7.39 -8.87
C ALA A 302 -15.72 -6.64 -8.15
N GLU A 303 -16.53 -7.31 -7.33
CA GLU A 303 -17.72 -6.73 -6.70
C GLU A 303 -17.65 -6.81 -5.17
N VAL A 304 -17.68 -5.65 -4.50
CA VAL A 304 -17.72 -5.54 -3.05
C VAL A 304 -19.05 -4.93 -2.63
N VAL A 305 -19.76 -5.60 -1.73
CA VAL A 305 -21.01 -5.10 -1.15
C VAL A 305 -20.79 -4.84 0.33
N CYS A 306 -20.97 -3.61 0.78
CA CYS A 306 -20.90 -3.27 2.21
C CYS A 306 -22.31 -3.23 2.80
N CYS A 307 -22.54 -4.02 3.85
CA CYS A 307 -23.80 -4.10 4.58
C CYS A 307 -23.65 -3.42 5.94
N TYR A 308 -24.46 -2.39 6.17
CA TYR A 308 -24.46 -1.59 7.40
C TYR A 308 -25.86 -1.49 7.97
N ASP A 309 -25.92 -1.16 9.26
CA ASP A 309 -27.19 -0.85 9.92
C ASP A 309 -27.86 0.37 9.25
N GLY A 310 -29.19 0.38 9.22
CA GLY A 310 -30.01 1.45 8.64
C GLY A 310 -30.01 2.77 9.40
N ASP A 311 -29.29 2.86 10.51
CA ASP A 311 -29.26 4.04 11.36
C ASP A 311 -28.26 5.11 10.85
N ASN A 312 -28.09 6.18 11.61
CA ASN A 312 -27.13 7.23 11.25
C ASN A 312 -25.67 6.79 11.41
N ALA A 313 -25.37 5.90 12.37
CA ALA A 313 -24.01 5.42 12.60
C ALA A 313 -23.54 4.52 11.43
N GLY A 314 -24.41 3.62 10.97
CA GLY A 314 -24.19 2.77 9.80
C GLY A 314 -24.01 3.59 8.52
N ARG A 315 -24.82 4.64 8.30
CA ARG A 315 -24.63 5.58 7.18
C ARG A 315 -23.31 6.35 7.23
N GLU A 316 -22.85 6.75 8.41
CA GLU A 316 -21.52 7.36 8.57
C GLU A 316 -20.40 6.35 8.34
N ALA A 317 -20.56 5.09 8.76
CA ALA A 317 -19.61 4.01 8.48
C ALA A 317 -19.52 3.72 6.97
N ALA A 318 -20.66 3.66 6.28
CA ALA A 318 -20.74 3.51 4.83
C ALA A 318 -20.01 4.63 4.09
N TRP A 319 -20.16 5.87 4.54
CA TRP A 319 -19.44 7.00 3.94
C TRP A 319 -17.93 6.92 4.14
N ARG A 320 -17.47 6.53 5.33
CA ARG A 320 -16.03 6.30 5.56
C ARG A 320 -15.49 5.18 4.67
N ALA A 321 -16.24 4.11 4.49
CA ALA A 321 -15.87 3.02 3.60
C ALA A 321 -15.81 3.48 2.13
N LEU A 322 -16.80 4.26 1.68
CA LEU A 322 -16.78 4.88 0.35
C LEU A 322 -15.54 5.74 0.17
N ASP A 323 -15.26 6.64 1.13
CA ASP A 323 -14.14 7.56 1.08
C ASP A 323 -12.81 6.79 0.94
N ASN A 324 -12.61 5.77 1.77
CA ASN A 324 -11.43 4.89 1.71
C ASN A 324 -11.34 4.06 0.42
N ALA A 325 -12.46 3.86 -0.28
CA ALA A 325 -12.51 3.07 -1.49
C ALA A 325 -12.22 3.85 -2.77
N LEU A 326 -12.40 5.18 -2.78
CA LEU A 326 -12.37 5.99 -4.02
C LEU A 326 -11.13 5.73 -4.90
N SER A 327 -9.93 5.66 -4.30
CA SER A 327 -8.67 5.41 -5.03
C SER A 327 -8.54 4.03 -5.65
N HIS A 328 -9.45 3.11 -5.31
CA HIS A 328 -9.45 1.73 -5.80
C HIS A 328 -10.55 1.45 -6.82
N LEU A 329 -11.44 2.42 -7.09
CA LEU A 329 -12.60 2.28 -8.00
C LEU A 329 -12.22 2.52 -9.47
N GLN A 330 -11.30 1.71 -9.98
CA GLN A 330 -10.99 1.66 -11.42
C GLN A 330 -12.07 0.91 -12.21
N ASP A 331 -12.05 1.06 -13.53
CA ASP A 331 -13.03 0.41 -14.40
C ASP A 331 -13.11 -1.11 -14.20
N GLY A 332 -14.34 -1.63 -14.15
CA GLY A 332 -14.61 -3.05 -13.92
C GLY A 332 -14.70 -3.44 -12.44
N ARG A 333 -14.47 -2.53 -11.49
CA ARG A 333 -14.73 -2.74 -10.07
C ARG A 333 -16.04 -2.11 -9.65
N GLU A 334 -16.79 -2.81 -8.83
CA GLU A 334 -18.09 -2.36 -8.35
C GLU A 334 -18.13 -2.36 -6.81
N LEU A 335 -18.50 -1.22 -6.24
CA LEU A 335 -18.77 -1.06 -4.82
C LEU A 335 -20.25 -0.73 -4.63
N LYS A 336 -20.92 -1.48 -3.75
CA LYS A 336 -22.34 -1.27 -3.41
C LYS A 336 -22.55 -1.19 -1.91
N PHE A 337 -23.67 -0.61 -1.51
CA PHE A 337 -24.09 -0.44 -0.13
C PHE A 337 -25.49 -1.01 0.08
N VAL A 338 -25.66 -1.78 1.14
CA VAL A 338 -26.95 -2.25 1.65
C VAL A 338 -27.13 -1.67 3.04
N PHE A 339 -28.28 -1.07 3.28
CA PHE A 339 -28.69 -0.59 4.60
C PHE A 339 -29.82 -1.47 5.11
N LEU A 340 -29.60 -2.11 6.25
CA LEU A 340 -30.59 -2.99 6.86
C LEU A 340 -31.74 -2.18 7.49
N PRO A 341 -32.92 -2.79 7.72
CA PRO A 341 -33.98 -2.17 8.51
C PRO A 341 -33.49 -1.77 9.92
N ASP A 342 -34.07 -0.72 10.49
CA ASP A 342 -33.71 -0.24 11.82
C ASP A 342 -33.86 -1.36 12.89
N GLY A 343 -32.78 -1.63 13.61
CA GLY A 343 -32.74 -2.65 14.67
C GLY A 343 -32.40 -4.08 14.21
N GLU A 344 -32.16 -4.29 12.92
CA GLU A 344 -31.68 -5.56 12.36
C GLU A 344 -30.18 -5.54 12.11
N ASP A 345 -29.50 -6.65 12.39
CA ASP A 345 -28.13 -6.94 11.96
C ASP A 345 -28.14 -8.12 10.95
N PRO A 346 -27.05 -8.42 10.23
CA PRO A 346 -27.05 -9.52 9.28
C PRO A 346 -27.38 -10.88 9.94
N ASP A 347 -26.98 -11.10 11.20
CA ASP A 347 -27.29 -12.31 11.98
C ASP A 347 -28.81 -12.45 12.22
N SER A 348 -29.49 -11.40 12.68
CA SER A 348 -30.93 -11.41 12.96
C SER A 348 -31.75 -11.47 11.68
N LEU A 349 -31.35 -10.73 10.64
CA LEU A 349 -32.13 -10.64 9.41
C LEU A 349 -32.10 -11.94 8.60
N VAL A 350 -30.92 -12.55 8.42
CA VAL A 350 -30.80 -13.80 7.64
C VAL A 350 -31.61 -14.94 8.26
N ARG A 351 -31.75 -14.96 9.58
CA ARG A 351 -32.59 -15.96 10.28
C ARG A 351 -34.08 -15.77 10.00
N GLN A 352 -34.52 -14.55 9.74
CA GLN A 352 -35.92 -14.24 9.46
C GLN A 352 -36.28 -14.52 8.00
N ILE A 353 -35.43 -14.12 7.06
CA ILE A 353 -35.76 -14.14 5.62
C ILE A 353 -35.04 -15.26 4.83
N GLY A 354 -34.16 -16.01 5.49
CA GLY A 354 -33.37 -17.07 4.86
C GLY A 354 -32.33 -16.54 3.89
N LYS A 355 -31.61 -17.48 3.26
CA LYS A 355 -30.54 -17.17 2.30
C LYS A 355 -31.08 -16.41 1.09
N GLU A 356 -32.12 -16.93 0.46
CA GLU A 356 -32.67 -16.39 -0.79
C GLU A 356 -33.22 -14.97 -0.60
N GLY A 357 -33.90 -14.73 0.53
CA GLY A 357 -34.39 -13.39 0.88
C GLY A 357 -33.26 -12.41 1.13
N PHE A 358 -32.19 -12.85 1.80
CA PHE A 358 -31.03 -12.01 2.06
C PHE A 358 -30.24 -11.70 0.77
N GLU A 359 -30.03 -12.69 -0.10
CA GLU A 359 -29.38 -12.48 -1.41
C GLU A 359 -30.19 -11.53 -2.31
N ALA A 360 -31.52 -11.64 -2.30
CA ALA A 360 -32.39 -10.72 -3.03
C ALA A 360 -32.30 -9.27 -2.52
N LEU A 361 -31.98 -9.06 -1.23
CA LEU A 361 -31.66 -7.73 -0.68
C LEU A 361 -30.31 -7.23 -1.20
N LEU A 362 -29.29 -8.10 -1.24
CA LEU A 362 -27.97 -7.76 -1.77
C LEU A 362 -27.99 -7.43 -3.28
N ASP A 363 -28.89 -8.05 -4.04
CA ASP A 363 -29.05 -7.76 -5.47
C ASP A 363 -29.67 -6.38 -5.73
N GLN A 364 -30.32 -5.80 -4.73
CA GLN A 364 -30.85 -4.43 -4.74
C GLN A 364 -29.87 -3.42 -4.11
N ALA A 365 -28.64 -3.85 -3.81
CA ALA A 365 -27.64 -2.99 -3.19
C ALA A 365 -27.38 -1.73 -4.02
N GLN A 366 -27.34 -0.59 -3.34
CA GLN A 366 -27.16 0.72 -3.94
C GLN A 366 -25.72 0.89 -4.44
N PRO A 367 -25.48 1.15 -5.73
CA PRO A 367 -24.15 1.47 -6.25
C PRO A 367 -23.52 2.68 -5.52
N PHE A 368 -22.19 2.67 -5.35
CA PHE A 368 -21.49 3.74 -4.62
C PHE A 368 -21.78 5.14 -5.19
N ALA A 369 -21.93 5.26 -6.51
CA ALA A 369 -22.24 6.52 -7.17
C ALA A 369 -23.62 7.03 -6.74
N ASP A 370 -24.62 6.15 -6.65
CA ASP A 370 -25.96 6.51 -6.18
C ASP A 370 -25.92 6.98 -4.74
N PHE A 371 -25.28 6.20 -3.87
CA PHE A 371 -25.11 6.54 -2.46
C PHE A 371 -24.38 7.88 -2.27
N MET A 372 -23.31 8.10 -3.04
CA MET A 372 -22.53 9.34 -3.00
C MET A 372 -23.35 10.57 -3.37
N PHE A 373 -24.03 10.52 -4.52
CA PHE A 373 -24.80 11.65 -5.02
C PHE A 373 -26.07 11.88 -4.22
N GLU A 374 -26.67 10.85 -3.63
CA GLU A 374 -27.80 11.02 -2.71
C GLU A 374 -27.39 11.82 -1.46
N ARG A 375 -26.26 11.47 -0.83
CA ARG A 375 -25.75 12.22 0.34
C ARG A 375 -25.42 13.67 -0.04
N LEU A 376 -24.67 13.86 -1.12
CA LEU A 376 -24.33 15.20 -1.63
C LEU A 376 -25.58 16.03 -1.97
N GLY A 377 -26.62 15.40 -2.52
CA GLY A 377 -27.90 16.05 -2.82
C GLY A 377 -28.64 16.52 -1.56
N ARG A 378 -28.63 15.71 -0.49
CA ARG A 378 -29.20 16.10 0.82
C ARG A 378 -28.44 17.31 1.40
N ASP A 379 -27.11 17.30 1.35
CA ASP A 379 -26.27 18.42 1.81
C ASP A 379 -26.55 19.71 1.02
N ALA A 380 -26.79 19.60 -0.28
CA ALA A 380 -27.11 20.73 -1.15
C ALA A 380 -28.48 21.33 -0.81
N ALA A 381 -29.49 20.47 -0.60
CA ALA A 381 -30.85 20.89 -0.27
C ALA A 381 -30.91 21.68 1.05
N LEU A 382 -30.10 21.29 2.03
CA LEU A 382 -29.98 21.98 3.32
C LEU A 382 -29.30 23.36 3.21
N SER A 383 -28.52 23.60 2.16
CA SER A 383 -27.62 24.76 2.02
C SER A 383 -28.10 25.83 1.02
N GLY A 384 -29.26 25.64 0.38
CA GLY A 384 -29.86 26.59 -0.56
C GLY A 384 -29.04 26.82 -1.85
N GLU A 385 -29.27 27.94 -2.56
CA GLU A 385 -28.57 28.22 -3.84
C GLU A 385 -27.06 28.41 -3.70
N ALA A 386 -26.60 29.00 -2.60
CA ALA A 386 -25.17 29.14 -2.29
C ALA A 386 -24.50 27.78 -2.02
N GLY A 387 -25.24 26.85 -1.40
CA GLY A 387 -24.80 25.49 -1.11
C GLY A 387 -24.52 24.62 -2.32
N LYS A 388 -25.20 24.87 -3.45
CA LYS A 388 -24.98 24.12 -4.70
C LYS A 388 -23.52 24.17 -5.14
N PHE A 389 -22.86 25.32 -5.01
CA PHE A 389 -21.45 25.45 -5.41
C PHE A 389 -20.50 24.73 -4.45
N GLU A 390 -20.80 24.74 -3.14
CA GLU A 390 -20.02 24.00 -2.14
C GLU A 390 -20.12 22.49 -2.37
N VAL A 391 -21.32 21.97 -2.63
CA VAL A 391 -21.53 20.56 -2.96
C VAL A 391 -20.84 20.17 -4.25
N ALA A 392 -20.83 21.05 -5.27
CA ALA A 392 -20.09 20.78 -6.50
C ALA A 392 -18.57 20.66 -6.25
N ASN A 393 -18.00 21.50 -5.39
CA ASN A 393 -16.58 21.40 -5.01
C ASN A 393 -16.28 20.10 -4.25
N LYS A 394 -17.12 19.76 -3.26
CA LYS A 394 -17.00 18.50 -2.51
C LYS A 394 -17.08 17.29 -3.45
N ALA A 395 -18.05 17.29 -4.37
CA ALA A 395 -18.19 16.23 -5.37
C ALA A 395 -16.95 16.13 -6.27
N ALA A 396 -16.43 17.25 -6.76
CA ALA A 396 -15.24 17.25 -7.61
C ALA A 396 -13.99 16.73 -6.87
N GLU A 397 -13.84 17.03 -5.57
CA GLU A 397 -12.77 16.50 -4.73
C GLU A 397 -12.83 14.98 -4.61
N LEU A 398 -14.02 14.42 -4.34
CA LEU A 398 -14.23 12.97 -4.27
C LEU A 398 -13.99 12.30 -5.63
N ILE A 399 -14.57 12.85 -6.71
CA ILE A 399 -14.41 12.31 -8.07
C ILE A 399 -12.95 12.32 -8.52
N ARG A 400 -12.14 13.29 -8.06
CA ARG A 400 -10.71 13.35 -8.40
C ARG A 400 -9.90 12.21 -7.78
N ARG A 401 -10.35 11.65 -6.67
CA ARG A 401 -9.70 10.50 -6.02
C ARG A 401 -9.98 9.19 -6.74
N VAL A 402 -11.03 9.13 -7.56
CA VAL A 402 -11.31 8.00 -8.44
C VAL A 402 -10.27 7.99 -9.57
N PRO A 403 -9.63 6.85 -9.88
CA PRO A 403 -8.71 6.74 -11.01
C PRO A 403 -9.33 7.20 -12.34
N GLU A 404 -8.48 7.65 -13.28
CA GLU A 404 -8.95 8.01 -14.62
C GLU A 404 -9.50 6.78 -15.35
N GLY A 405 -10.63 6.96 -16.04
CA GLY A 405 -11.39 5.88 -16.67
C GLY A 405 -12.87 6.24 -16.84
N PHE A 406 -13.63 5.31 -17.42
CA PHE A 406 -15.06 5.48 -17.70
C PHE A 406 -15.88 5.71 -16.43
N THR A 407 -15.48 5.11 -15.32
CA THR A 407 -16.12 5.30 -14.01
C THR A 407 -16.07 6.77 -13.59
N ARG A 408 -14.88 7.39 -13.65
CA ARG A 408 -14.71 8.81 -13.32
C ARG A 408 -15.46 9.71 -14.29
N GLU A 409 -15.41 9.43 -15.60
CA GLU A 409 -16.17 10.16 -16.62
C GLU A 409 -17.69 10.11 -16.38
N GLY A 410 -18.20 8.95 -15.98
CA GLY A 410 -19.59 8.76 -15.60
C GLY A 410 -19.99 9.60 -14.40
N LEU A 411 -19.15 9.66 -13.36
CA LEU A 411 -19.38 10.53 -12.20
C LEU A 411 -19.38 12.02 -12.56
N ILE A 412 -18.46 12.45 -13.44
CA ILE A 412 -18.42 13.83 -13.94
C ILE A 412 -19.71 14.18 -14.68
N THR A 413 -20.16 13.29 -15.55
CA THR A 413 -21.42 13.45 -16.30
C THR A 413 -22.60 13.61 -15.34
N ARG A 414 -22.67 12.72 -14.33
CA ARG A 414 -23.73 12.74 -13.32
C ARG A 414 -23.72 14.01 -12.47
N LEU A 415 -22.54 14.50 -12.07
CA LEU A 415 -22.40 15.79 -11.39
C LEU A 415 -22.94 16.94 -12.26
N SER A 416 -22.61 16.96 -13.55
CA SER A 416 -23.11 17.99 -14.47
C SER A 416 -24.64 18.00 -14.56
N SER A 417 -25.25 16.82 -14.65
CA SER A 417 -26.71 16.66 -14.65
C SER A 417 -27.34 17.14 -13.34
N MET A 418 -26.78 16.75 -12.18
CA MET A 418 -27.25 17.18 -10.86
C MET A 418 -27.22 18.71 -10.73
N MET A 419 -26.17 19.35 -11.24
CA MET A 419 -25.97 20.79 -11.19
C MET A 419 -26.74 21.57 -12.28
N ARG A 420 -27.42 20.87 -13.19
CA ARG A 420 -28.11 21.44 -14.37
C ARG A 420 -27.17 22.29 -15.23
N TRP A 421 -25.90 21.92 -15.30
CA TRP A 421 -24.92 22.61 -16.14
C TRP A 421 -24.96 22.16 -17.60
N GLY A 422 -25.68 21.08 -17.91
CA GLY A 422 -25.80 20.54 -19.27
C GLY A 422 -24.45 20.06 -19.80
N GLU A 423 -24.19 20.29 -21.09
CA GLU A 423 -22.90 20.00 -21.73
C GLU A 423 -21.87 21.13 -21.56
N ASN A 424 -21.98 21.95 -20.51
CA ASN A 424 -21.03 23.05 -20.27
C ASN A 424 -19.67 22.52 -19.81
N LYS A 425 -18.94 21.92 -20.76
CA LYS A 425 -17.61 21.31 -20.59
C LYS A 425 -16.62 22.29 -19.99
N GLN A 426 -16.75 23.58 -20.30
CA GLN A 426 -15.90 24.63 -19.75
C GLN A 426 -16.11 24.80 -18.25
N ARG A 427 -17.35 24.83 -17.76
CA ARG A 427 -17.64 24.97 -16.33
C ARG A 427 -17.20 23.76 -15.51
N ILE A 428 -17.33 22.55 -16.09
CA ILE A 428 -16.80 21.31 -15.51
C ILE A 428 -15.27 21.38 -15.47
N ALA A 429 -14.63 21.73 -16.59
CA ALA A 429 -13.18 21.87 -16.66
C ALA A 429 -12.65 22.90 -15.66
N GLU A 430 -13.32 24.03 -15.48
CA GLU A 430 -12.98 25.04 -14.48
C GLU A 430 -13.14 24.52 -13.04
N LEU A 431 -14.20 23.77 -12.74
CA LEU A 431 -14.41 23.17 -11.42
C LEU A 431 -13.29 22.17 -11.07
N PHE A 432 -12.96 21.29 -12.01
CA PHE A 432 -11.90 20.31 -11.82
C PHE A 432 -10.51 20.96 -11.87
N ALA A 433 -10.30 22.03 -12.64
CA ALA A 433 -9.07 22.82 -12.66
C ALA A 433 -8.83 23.57 -11.33
N ARG A 434 -9.88 24.17 -10.74
CA ARG A 434 -9.80 24.84 -9.43
C ARG A 434 -9.52 23.86 -8.30
N ASN A 435 -10.13 22.67 -8.32
CA ASN A 435 -9.91 21.62 -7.32
C ASN A 435 -8.66 20.77 -7.58
N SER A 436 -8.00 20.91 -8.74
CA SER A 436 -6.68 20.31 -9.01
C SER A 436 -5.51 21.22 -8.66
N GLN A 437 -5.79 22.45 -8.21
CA GLN A 437 -4.78 23.28 -7.57
C GLN A 437 -4.70 22.89 -6.09
N PRO A 438 -3.55 22.36 -5.62
CA PRO A 438 -3.11 22.75 -4.29
C PRO A 438 -3.10 24.28 -4.27
N LYS A 439 -3.32 24.92 -3.11
CA LYS A 439 -3.10 26.38 -2.98
C LYS A 439 -1.69 26.85 -3.44
N ALA A 440 -0.80 25.92 -3.80
CA ALA A 440 0.38 26.17 -4.61
C ALA A 440 0.33 25.30 -5.88
N GLU A 441 -0.07 25.85 -7.03
CA GLU A 441 0.40 25.50 -8.40
C GLU A 441 -0.53 26.10 -9.48
N LEU A 442 -0.54 27.43 -9.57
CA LEU A 442 -0.88 28.14 -10.80
C LEU A 442 0.38 28.24 -11.65
N ASN A 443 0.66 27.21 -12.45
CA ASN A 443 1.41 27.25 -13.72
C ASN A 443 1.83 25.82 -14.13
N LYS A 444 1.14 25.20 -15.07
CA LYS A 444 1.74 24.14 -15.91
C LYS A 444 2.05 24.72 -17.28
N PRO A 445 3.32 24.90 -17.67
CA PRO A 445 3.69 25.18 -19.04
C PRO A 445 3.54 23.90 -19.90
N LYS A 446 3.44 24.08 -21.23
CA LYS A 446 3.72 23.02 -22.23
C LYS A 446 4.96 22.23 -21.81
N ALA A 447 4.93 20.89 -21.92
CA ALA A 447 5.98 19.93 -21.55
C ALA A 447 7.32 20.61 -21.23
N ALA A 448 7.49 21.02 -19.97
CA ALA A 448 8.67 21.76 -19.58
C ALA A 448 9.85 20.80 -19.72
N LYS A 449 10.86 21.19 -20.52
CA LYS A 449 12.14 20.47 -20.58
C LYS A 449 12.58 20.17 -19.15
N LEU A 450 12.96 18.92 -18.87
CA LEU A 450 13.46 18.51 -17.56
C LEU A 450 14.53 19.52 -17.10
N THR A 451 14.45 19.95 -15.84
CA THR A 451 15.53 20.75 -15.26
C THR A 451 16.83 19.96 -15.32
N PRO A 452 18.01 20.61 -15.37
CA PRO A 452 19.29 19.90 -15.41
C PRO A 452 19.41 18.83 -14.31
N LEU A 453 18.95 19.13 -13.08
CA LEU A 453 18.92 18.17 -11.98
C LEU A 453 18.03 16.96 -12.28
N ARG A 454 16.79 17.17 -12.75
CA ARG A 454 15.89 16.05 -13.08
C ARG A 454 16.38 15.26 -14.28
N ARG A 455 17.03 15.92 -15.24
CA ARG A 455 17.65 15.28 -16.41
C ARG A 455 18.81 14.39 -15.98
N ALA A 456 19.71 14.87 -15.12
CA ALA A 456 20.76 14.03 -14.53
C ALA A 456 20.18 12.83 -13.77
N LEU A 457 19.21 13.04 -12.87
CA LEU A 457 18.57 11.93 -12.14
C LEU A 457 17.93 10.90 -13.08
N ALA A 458 17.30 11.35 -14.17
CA ALA A 458 16.73 10.47 -15.18
C ALA A 458 17.79 9.66 -15.93
N LEU A 459 18.87 10.31 -16.38
CA LEU A 459 20.00 9.63 -17.02
C LEU A 459 20.62 8.59 -16.06
N MET A 460 20.79 8.95 -14.80
CA MET A 460 21.42 8.08 -13.79
C MET A 460 20.59 6.83 -13.47
N VAL A 461 19.28 6.99 -13.31
CA VAL A 461 18.40 5.84 -12.99
C VAL A 461 18.17 4.95 -14.21
N GLN A 462 18.17 5.52 -15.43
CA GLN A 462 17.98 4.76 -16.66
C GLN A 462 19.26 4.11 -17.19
N TYR A 463 20.43 4.72 -16.93
CA TYR A 463 21.74 4.28 -17.42
C TYR A 463 22.78 4.23 -16.28
N PRO A 464 22.57 3.39 -15.25
CA PRO A 464 23.49 3.30 -14.11
C PRO A 464 24.90 2.85 -14.50
N ALA A 465 25.05 1.93 -15.47
CA ALA A 465 26.35 1.48 -15.95
C ALA A 465 27.20 2.61 -16.55
N ILE A 466 26.60 3.48 -17.37
CA ILE A 466 27.27 4.64 -17.97
C ILE A 466 27.59 5.69 -16.89
N THR A 467 26.68 5.87 -15.94
CA THR A 467 26.87 6.79 -14.81
C THR A 467 28.07 6.40 -13.94
N ALA A 468 28.39 5.11 -13.84
CA ALA A 468 29.54 4.61 -13.10
C ALA A 468 30.90 5.06 -13.70
N GLU A 469 30.93 5.54 -14.95
CA GLU A 469 32.13 6.10 -15.58
C GLU A 469 32.44 7.54 -15.12
N LEU A 470 31.48 8.23 -14.50
CA LEU A 470 31.69 9.58 -13.99
C LEU A 470 32.48 9.57 -12.66
N PRO A 471 33.50 10.43 -12.50
CA PRO A 471 34.25 10.54 -11.26
C PRO A 471 33.37 11.09 -10.12
N ALA A 472 33.59 10.63 -8.90
CA ALA A 472 32.91 11.15 -7.71
C ALA A 472 33.22 12.65 -7.50
N MET A 473 32.20 13.44 -7.16
CA MET A 473 32.32 14.90 -6.95
C MET A 473 31.70 15.30 -5.60
N PRO A 474 32.30 14.90 -4.46
CA PRO A 474 31.75 15.19 -3.13
C PRO A 474 31.65 16.69 -2.81
N GLU A 475 32.44 17.54 -3.48
CA GLU A 475 32.47 18.99 -3.29
C GLU A 475 31.12 19.64 -3.61
N LEU A 476 30.35 19.09 -4.55
CA LEU A 476 29.02 19.57 -4.92
C LEU A 476 28.01 19.49 -3.78
N ALA A 477 28.31 18.78 -2.67
CA ALA A 477 27.46 18.75 -1.50
C ALA A 477 27.25 20.14 -0.86
N GLY A 478 28.17 21.08 -1.11
CA GLY A 478 28.09 22.49 -0.69
C GLY A 478 27.26 23.40 -1.61
N LEU A 479 26.82 22.90 -2.78
CA LEU A 479 26.00 23.66 -3.71
C LEU A 479 24.60 23.91 -3.11
N ARG A 480 24.15 25.16 -3.10
CA ARG A 480 22.81 25.58 -2.65
C ARG A 480 21.78 25.36 -3.77
N LEU A 481 21.68 24.12 -4.23
CA LEU A 481 20.68 23.69 -5.20
C LEU A 481 19.76 22.64 -4.56
N GLN A 482 18.44 22.89 -4.59
CA GLN A 482 17.47 21.96 -4.04
C GLN A 482 17.56 20.60 -4.76
N GLY A 483 17.79 19.53 -4.00
CA GLY A 483 17.90 18.16 -4.54
C GLY A 483 19.31 17.72 -4.95
N ILE A 484 20.33 18.58 -4.85
CA ILE A 484 21.72 18.17 -5.20
C ILE A 484 22.24 17.03 -4.32
N ARG A 485 21.89 17.02 -3.03
CA ARG A 485 22.29 15.96 -2.11
C ARG A 485 21.72 14.60 -2.51
N PHE A 486 20.48 14.58 -3.00
CA PHE A 486 19.84 13.37 -3.49
C PHE A 486 20.54 12.84 -4.74
N LEU A 487 20.87 13.72 -5.69
CA LEU A 487 21.65 13.36 -6.88
C LEU A 487 23.01 12.76 -6.50
N LEU A 488 23.73 13.35 -5.55
CA LEU A 488 25.03 12.83 -5.09
C LEU A 488 24.90 11.49 -4.35
N GLN A 489 23.84 11.30 -3.58
CA GLN A 489 23.54 10.02 -2.92
C GLN A 489 23.29 8.91 -3.96
N LEU A 490 22.50 9.19 -4.99
CA LEU A 490 22.26 8.25 -6.09
C LEU A 490 23.55 7.93 -6.85
N HIS A 491 24.38 8.93 -7.14
CA HIS A 491 25.66 8.74 -7.82
C HIS A 491 26.60 7.87 -7.00
N GLN A 492 26.73 8.17 -5.71
CA GLN A 492 27.55 7.40 -4.78
C GLN A 492 27.07 5.94 -4.68
N GLN A 493 25.75 5.71 -4.65
CA GLN A 493 25.19 4.36 -4.69
C GLN A 493 25.62 3.61 -5.96
N ILE A 494 25.50 4.24 -7.13
CA ILE A 494 25.91 3.63 -8.42
C ILE A 494 27.40 3.28 -8.42
N LEU A 495 28.26 4.18 -7.93
CA LEU A 495 29.71 3.95 -7.86
C LEU A 495 30.09 2.81 -6.89
N THR A 496 29.30 2.61 -5.83
CA THR A 496 29.58 1.59 -4.80
C THR A 496 28.97 0.23 -5.10
N GLN A 497 28.09 0.13 -6.10
CA GLN A 497 27.42 -1.10 -6.52
C GLN A 497 27.66 -1.38 -8.01
N PRO A 498 28.82 -1.98 -8.39
CA PRO A 498 29.10 -2.33 -9.77
C PRO A 498 28.02 -3.24 -10.36
N GLY A 499 27.50 -2.89 -11.55
CA GLY A 499 26.45 -3.67 -12.22
C GLY A 499 25.03 -3.45 -11.71
N VAL A 500 24.80 -2.42 -10.87
CA VAL A 500 23.45 -2.06 -10.41
C VAL A 500 22.52 -1.73 -11.58
N THR A 501 21.30 -2.26 -11.54
CA THR A 501 20.27 -2.03 -12.56
C THR A 501 19.26 -0.99 -12.10
N THR A 502 18.47 -0.45 -13.03
CA THR A 502 17.31 0.40 -12.71
C THR A 502 16.39 -0.26 -11.68
N GLY A 503 16.10 -1.56 -11.86
CA GLY A 503 15.25 -2.32 -10.92
C GLY A 503 15.79 -2.39 -9.49
N ILE A 504 17.12 -2.51 -9.32
CA ILE A 504 17.77 -2.52 -8.00
C ILE A 504 17.77 -1.13 -7.38
N LEU A 505 18.08 -0.08 -8.16
CA LEU A 505 18.01 1.30 -7.68
C LEU A 505 16.59 1.62 -7.18
N LEU A 506 15.55 1.29 -7.95
CA LEU A 506 14.17 1.55 -7.54
C LEU A 506 13.75 0.75 -6.30
N GLU A 507 14.28 -0.46 -6.10
CA GLU A 507 14.05 -1.23 -4.88
C GLU A 507 14.65 -0.54 -3.66
N HIS A 508 15.89 -0.07 -3.77
CA HIS A 508 16.60 0.57 -2.67
C HIS A 508 15.85 1.80 -2.13
N TRP A 509 15.22 2.56 -3.02
CA TRP A 509 14.47 3.77 -2.67
C TRP A 509 12.97 3.52 -2.44
N ARG A 510 12.51 2.26 -2.43
CA ARG A 510 11.10 1.90 -2.28
C ARG A 510 10.49 2.53 -1.02
N GLY A 511 9.32 3.15 -1.19
CA GLY A 511 8.56 3.76 -0.09
C GLY A 511 9.09 5.13 0.38
N THR A 512 10.08 5.71 -0.31
CA THR A 512 10.56 7.08 -0.07
C THR A 512 10.01 8.05 -1.11
N LYS A 513 9.98 9.36 -0.79
CA LYS A 513 9.56 10.40 -1.75
C LYS A 513 10.51 10.45 -2.96
N GLU A 514 11.79 10.22 -2.72
CA GLU A 514 12.83 10.12 -3.71
C GLU A 514 12.60 8.94 -4.66
N GLY A 515 12.18 7.79 -4.11
CA GLY A 515 11.82 6.61 -4.90
C GLY A 515 10.67 6.84 -5.87
N GLU A 516 9.63 7.58 -5.46
CA GLU A 516 8.53 7.98 -6.35
C GLU A 516 9.03 8.85 -7.52
N ILE A 517 9.97 9.77 -7.26
CA ILE A 517 10.59 10.60 -8.30
C ILE A 517 11.41 9.75 -9.26
N LEU A 518 12.23 8.83 -8.74
CA LEU A 518 13.05 7.94 -9.59
C LEU A 518 12.20 7.04 -10.46
N ALA A 519 11.10 6.49 -9.92
CA ALA A 519 10.18 5.67 -10.67
C ALA A 519 9.56 6.44 -11.85
N GLN A 520 9.17 7.70 -11.64
CA GLN A 520 8.69 8.57 -12.72
C GLN A 520 9.79 8.85 -13.77
N LEU A 521 11.01 9.16 -13.33
CA LEU A 521 12.11 9.51 -14.22
C LEU A 521 12.67 8.30 -14.99
N ALA A 522 12.56 7.09 -14.44
CA ALA A 522 12.95 5.85 -15.11
C ALA A 522 12.12 5.58 -16.38
N MET A 523 10.94 6.21 -16.48
CA MET A 523 10.00 6.09 -17.59
C MET A 523 10.09 7.18 -18.64
N HIS A 524 10.85 8.24 -18.36
CA HIS A 524 10.87 9.40 -19.24
C HIS A 524 11.62 9.08 -20.54
N ASP A 525 11.01 9.35 -21.69
CA ASP A 525 11.76 9.32 -22.95
C ASP A 525 12.67 10.56 -23.01
N LEU A 526 13.98 10.35 -22.90
CA LEU A 526 14.97 11.43 -22.87
C LEU A 526 15.41 11.87 -24.28
N PHE A 527 15.10 11.07 -25.30
CA PHE A 527 15.72 11.15 -26.63
C PHE A 527 14.71 11.09 -27.79
N GLU A 528 13.45 11.46 -27.53
CA GLU A 528 12.33 11.46 -28.48
C GLU A 528 12.62 12.21 -29.81
N GLU A 529 13.60 13.12 -29.83
CA GLU A 529 14.02 13.94 -31.00
C GLU A 529 15.29 13.43 -31.72
N VAL A 530 15.93 12.35 -31.26
CA VAL A 530 17.16 11.84 -31.88
C VAL A 530 16.83 11.08 -33.18
N LYS A 531 17.52 11.42 -34.27
CA LYS A 531 17.36 10.76 -35.58
C LYS A 531 17.66 9.27 -35.45
N LEU A 532 16.87 8.42 -36.12
CA LEU A 532 16.89 6.94 -36.06
C LEU A 532 18.26 6.26 -36.25
N ASP A 533 19.29 6.99 -36.68
CA ASP A 533 20.57 6.44 -37.13
C ASP A 533 21.75 6.79 -36.20
N GLN A 534 21.51 7.42 -35.04
CA GLN A 534 22.56 7.78 -34.07
C GLN A 534 22.20 7.29 -32.66
N GLU A 535 23.11 6.55 -32.03
CA GLU A 535 22.99 6.26 -30.60
C GLU A 535 23.22 7.54 -29.79
N PRO A 536 22.37 7.84 -28.80
CA PRO A 536 22.52 9.05 -28.00
C PRO A 536 23.79 8.98 -27.15
N ASP A 537 24.56 10.08 -27.10
CA ASP A 537 25.74 10.22 -26.25
C ASP A 537 25.32 10.49 -24.79
N ILE A 538 24.95 9.41 -24.09
CA ILE A 538 24.52 9.46 -22.70
C ILE A 538 25.63 9.99 -21.78
N LEU A 539 26.89 9.59 -22.03
CA LEU A 539 28.02 9.97 -21.20
C LEU A 539 28.32 11.46 -21.36
N GLY A 540 28.38 11.95 -22.59
CA GLY A 540 28.56 13.37 -22.87
C GLY A 540 27.47 14.22 -22.23
N GLU A 541 26.20 13.81 -22.33
CA GLU A 541 25.09 14.55 -21.73
C GLU A 541 25.14 14.58 -20.19
N LEU A 542 25.53 13.47 -19.58
CA LEU A 542 25.79 13.40 -18.14
C LEU A 542 26.96 14.33 -17.75
N GLN A 543 28.07 14.28 -18.47
CA GLN A 543 29.23 15.15 -18.23
C GLN A 543 28.85 16.62 -18.32
N ASP A 544 28.14 17.03 -19.37
CA ASP A 544 27.67 18.41 -19.56
C ASP A 544 26.79 18.87 -18.39
N THR A 545 25.90 18.00 -17.91
CA THR A 545 25.02 18.33 -16.80
C THR A 545 25.80 18.52 -15.49
N PHE A 546 26.79 17.67 -15.23
CA PHE A 546 27.65 17.80 -14.04
C PHE A 546 28.60 19.00 -14.13
N VAL A 547 29.15 19.30 -15.31
CA VAL A 547 29.90 20.55 -15.56
C VAL A 547 29.04 21.76 -15.23
N GLY A 548 27.76 21.74 -15.61
CA GLY A 548 26.79 22.76 -15.21
C GLY A 548 26.67 22.94 -13.69
N PHE A 549 26.67 21.85 -12.91
CA PHE A 549 26.63 21.93 -11.44
C PHE A 549 27.95 22.46 -10.85
N ILE A 550 29.10 22.04 -11.39
CA ILE A 550 30.41 22.57 -11.00
C ILE A 550 30.42 24.09 -11.22
N ASN A 551 29.93 24.57 -12.35
CA ASN A 551 29.94 26.00 -12.68
C ASN A 551 29.01 26.81 -11.79
N LEU A 552 27.88 26.23 -11.37
CA LEU A 552 27.02 26.84 -10.35
C LEU A 552 27.72 26.88 -8.97
N PHE A 553 28.45 25.82 -8.62
CA PHE A 553 29.18 25.75 -7.34
C PHE A 553 30.32 26.78 -7.28
N LEU A 554 31.12 26.90 -8.34
CA LEU A 554 32.18 27.90 -8.45
C LEU A 554 31.62 29.32 -8.33
N LYS A 555 30.50 29.63 -9.00
CA LYS A 555 29.83 30.92 -8.91
C LYS A 555 29.35 31.23 -7.49
N GLN A 556 28.72 30.27 -6.82
CA GLN A 556 28.29 30.44 -5.43
C GLN A 556 29.49 30.72 -4.52
N ARG A 557 30.60 29.99 -4.68
CA ARG A 557 31.79 30.18 -3.85
C ARG A 557 32.42 31.55 -4.05
N ILE A 558 32.44 32.04 -5.29
CA ILE A 558 32.86 33.43 -5.60
C ILE A 558 31.96 34.44 -4.88
N GLU A 559 30.64 34.27 -4.93
CA GLU A 559 29.68 35.16 -4.26
C GLU A 559 29.86 35.16 -2.73
N GLU A 560 30.09 33.99 -2.13
CA GLU A 560 30.36 33.87 -0.69
C GLU A 560 31.63 34.60 -0.27
N LEU A 561 32.72 34.42 -1.02
CA LEU A 561 34.00 35.10 -0.76
C LEU A 561 33.86 36.61 -0.98
N GLN A 562 33.17 37.06 -2.03
CA GLN A 562 32.91 38.48 -2.28
C GLN A 562 32.05 39.12 -1.18
N ALA A 563 31.03 38.41 -0.67
CA ALA A 563 30.23 38.88 0.45
C ALA A 563 31.07 39.00 1.73
N LYS A 564 32.00 38.07 1.96
CA LYS A 564 32.91 38.10 3.11
C LYS A 564 33.92 39.25 3.06
N VAL A 565 34.42 39.61 1.86
CA VAL A 565 35.24 40.82 1.65
C VAL A 565 34.52 42.06 2.21
N ALA A 566 33.21 42.17 1.97
CA ALA A 566 32.44 43.35 2.35
C ALA A 566 32.14 43.45 3.86
N GLN A 567 32.24 42.34 4.61
CA GLN A 567 31.86 42.29 6.03
C GLN A 567 33.06 42.25 6.98
N GLU A 568 34.03 41.37 6.73
CA GLU A 568 35.08 41.03 7.71
C GLU A 568 36.50 40.98 7.10
N GLY A 569 36.63 41.15 5.78
CA GLY A 569 37.89 40.95 5.05
C GLY A 569 38.18 39.47 4.76
N LEU A 570 39.09 39.19 3.83
CA LEU A 570 39.52 37.84 3.49
C LEU A 570 40.89 37.52 4.07
N SER A 571 41.13 36.26 4.40
CA SER A 571 42.48 35.78 4.67
C SER A 571 43.33 35.78 3.39
N SER A 572 44.65 35.66 3.52
CA SER A 572 45.56 35.51 2.37
C SER A 572 45.22 34.29 1.51
N GLU A 573 44.79 33.18 2.14
CA GLU A 573 44.38 31.95 1.47
C GLU A 573 43.08 32.14 0.70
N GLU A 574 42.08 32.79 1.31
CA GLU A 574 40.79 33.07 0.67
C GLU A 574 40.91 34.09 -0.47
N THR A 575 41.85 35.03 -0.36
CA THR A 575 42.17 35.98 -1.43
C THR A 575 42.76 35.26 -2.64
N GLN A 576 43.67 34.31 -2.40
CA GLN A 576 44.24 33.47 -3.45
C GLN A 576 43.18 32.55 -4.07
N GLU A 577 42.31 31.95 -3.25
CA GLU A 577 41.16 31.14 -3.69
C GLU A 577 40.26 31.94 -4.63
N LEU A 578 39.84 33.14 -4.23
CA LEU A 578 38.96 34.01 -5.03
C LEU A 578 39.59 34.37 -6.38
N MET A 579 40.90 34.70 -6.42
CA MET A 579 41.60 35.00 -7.68
C MET A 579 41.65 33.79 -8.62
N MET A 580 41.87 32.58 -8.08
CA MET A 580 41.87 31.35 -8.87
C MET A 580 40.48 31.05 -9.43
N LEU A 581 39.44 31.13 -8.60
CA LEU A 581 38.05 30.88 -9.02
C LEU A 581 37.57 31.86 -10.10
N ILE A 582 37.88 33.15 -9.97
CA ILE A 582 37.52 34.17 -10.98
C ILE A 582 38.23 33.89 -12.31
N ARG A 583 39.51 33.48 -12.27
CA ARG A 583 40.27 33.14 -13.46
C ARG A 583 39.67 31.94 -14.19
N GLU A 584 39.28 30.91 -13.46
CA GLU A 584 38.69 29.68 -14.01
C GLU A 584 37.36 29.98 -14.74
N VAL A 585 36.45 30.71 -14.09
CA VAL A 585 35.15 31.10 -14.67
C VAL A 585 35.32 32.05 -15.88
N GLN A 586 36.40 32.84 -15.93
CA GLN A 586 36.71 33.71 -17.08
C GLN A 586 37.28 32.93 -18.28
N ILE A 587 38.03 31.86 -18.03
CA ILE A 587 38.56 30.96 -19.07
C ILE A 587 37.39 30.22 -19.74
N GLU A 588 36.43 29.70 -18.96
CA GLU A 588 35.23 29.05 -19.51
C GLU A 588 34.39 29.99 -20.37
N LYS A 589 34.13 31.23 -19.91
CA LYS A 589 33.39 32.22 -20.70
C LYS A 589 34.03 32.53 -22.04
N ARG A 590 35.37 32.47 -22.14
CA ARG A 590 36.10 32.65 -23.40
C ARG A 590 35.99 31.44 -24.32
N ASN A 591 35.90 30.24 -23.76
CA ASN A 591 35.71 29.01 -24.52
C ASN A 591 34.25 28.91 -25.05
N GLU A 592 33.26 29.37 -24.30
CA GLU A 592 31.85 29.42 -24.74
C GLU A 592 31.57 30.50 -25.81
N SER A 593 32.37 31.57 -25.87
CA SER A 593 32.20 32.68 -26.83
C SER A 593 33.08 32.59 -28.08
N GLY A 594 33.87 31.52 -28.20
CA GLY A 594 34.75 31.24 -29.34
C GLY A 594 34.37 29.99 -30.16
N ALA A 595 33.19 29.40 -29.91
CA ALA A 595 32.63 28.25 -30.63
C ALA A 595 31.48 28.67 -31.56
#